data_AF-A0A9E6BLT6-F1
#
_entry.id   AF-A0A9E6BLT6-F1
#
_cell.length_a   1.000
_cell.length_b   1.000
_cell.length_c   1.000
_cell.angle_alpha   90.00
_cell.angle_beta   90.00
_cell.angle_gamma   90.00
#
_symmetry.space_group_name_H-M   'P 1'
#
loop_
_entity.id
_entity.type
_entity.pdbx_description
1 polymer ?
#
loop_
_entity_poly.entity_id
_entity_poly.type
_entity_poly.pdbx_seq_one_letter_code
_entity_poly.pdbx_strand_id
1 'polypeptide(L)'
;PVADIGANGMAAAGKILFVAGGEAVEAIDISDPARPVSIAQYRNGRLFPTRRLMLGKTPRFDNAHDLVYRSGYLFVTAQNDNQLGILKVNDRRVLELAGQSMVGTRRDSRESTDCSGWLRMSRLAATHNVP
;
A
#
# COMPACT_ATOMS: atom_id res chain seq x y z
N PRO A 1 9.32 9.30 -18.72
CA PRO A 1 8.55 9.55 -17.48
C PRO A 1 8.44 8.25 -16.67
N VAL A 2 8.65 8.29 -15.36
CA VAL A 2 8.77 7.09 -14.51
C VAL A 2 7.44 6.68 -13.86
N ALA A 3 6.45 7.57 -13.88
CA ALA A 3 5.06 7.25 -13.63
C ALA A 3 4.27 7.44 -14.94
N ASP A 4 3.58 6.38 -15.37
CA ASP A 4 2.62 6.42 -16.51
C ASP A 4 1.17 6.44 -15.98
N ILE A 5 1.00 7.06 -14.81
CA ILE A 5 -0.28 7.28 -14.14
C ILE A 5 -0.40 8.76 -13.85
N GLY A 6 -1.59 9.34 -14.07
CA GLY A 6 -1.88 10.70 -13.60
C GLY A 6 -1.84 10.69 -12.07
N ALA A 7 -0.70 11.03 -11.50
CA ALA A 7 -0.43 10.84 -10.07
C ALA A 7 -1.27 11.80 -9.22
N ASN A 8 -2.00 11.26 -8.27
CA ASN A 8 -2.83 12.00 -7.31
C ASN A 8 -2.21 12.01 -5.91
N GLY A 9 -1.65 10.88 -5.49
CA GLY A 9 -1.11 10.68 -4.14
C GLY A 9 0.07 9.73 -4.14
N MET A 10 0.92 9.84 -3.13
CA MET A 10 2.17 9.09 -3.07
C MET A 10 2.62 8.83 -1.63
N ALA A 11 3.24 7.67 -1.39
CA ALA A 11 3.89 7.35 -0.13
C ALA A 11 5.22 6.65 -0.36
N ALA A 12 6.25 7.08 0.37
CA ALA A 12 7.56 6.44 0.36
C ALA A 12 7.66 5.37 1.46
N ALA A 13 8.36 4.28 1.16
CA ALA A 13 8.76 3.26 2.12
C ALA A 13 10.13 2.71 1.72
N GLY A 14 11.13 2.85 2.59
CA GLY A 14 12.50 2.45 2.27
C GLY A 14 12.99 3.10 0.97
N LYS A 15 13.29 2.27 -0.03
CA LYS A 15 13.74 2.67 -1.38
C LYS A 15 12.64 2.56 -2.44
N ILE A 16 11.37 2.49 -2.01
CA ILE A 16 10.20 2.47 -2.88
C ILE A 16 9.41 3.76 -2.72
N LEU A 17 8.94 4.29 -3.85
CA LEU A 17 7.83 5.23 -3.90
C LEU A 17 6.60 4.52 -4.47
N PHE A 18 5.51 4.51 -3.70
CA PHE A 18 4.20 4.10 -4.19
C PHE A 18 3.43 5.33 -4.67
N VAL A 19 2.78 5.24 -5.81
CA VAL A 19 2.00 6.33 -6.42
C VAL A 19 0.61 5.82 -6.76
N ALA A 20 -0.43 6.51 -6.30
CA ALA A 20 -1.82 6.33 -6.72
C ALA A 20 -2.15 7.33 -7.82
N GLY A 21 -2.91 6.88 -8.81
CA GLY A 21 -3.35 7.76 -9.89
C GLY A 21 -4.28 7.04 -10.86
N GLY A 22 -5.34 7.71 -11.29
CA GLY A 22 -6.36 7.12 -12.15
C GLY A 22 -6.91 5.81 -11.54
N GLU A 23 -6.65 4.71 -12.21
CA GLU A 23 -7.10 3.36 -11.82
C GLU A 23 -6.00 2.44 -11.30
N ALA A 24 -4.88 3.06 -10.94
CA ALA A 24 -3.63 2.37 -10.79
C ALA A 24 -2.92 2.70 -9.47
N VAL A 25 -2.14 1.74 -9.02
CA VAL A 25 -1.08 1.97 -8.05
C VAL A 25 0.23 1.47 -8.64
N GLU A 26 1.25 2.31 -8.61
CA GLU A 26 2.57 2.03 -9.16
C GLU A 26 3.61 2.00 -8.03
N ALA A 27 4.54 1.06 -8.10
CA ALA A 27 5.71 1.00 -7.23
C ALA A 27 6.96 1.33 -8.04
N ILE A 28 7.69 2.34 -7.58
CA ILE A 28 8.89 2.88 -8.23
C ILE A 28 10.08 2.65 -7.30
N ASP A 29 11.11 2.00 -7.81
CA ASP A 29 12.42 1.93 -7.19
C ASP A 29 13.08 3.31 -7.27
N ILE A 30 13.31 3.90 -6.10
CA ILE A 30 13.95 5.22 -5.93
C ILE A 30 15.33 5.08 -5.27
N SER A 31 15.97 3.90 -5.39
CA SER A 31 17.32 3.67 -4.86
C SER A 31 18.37 4.64 -5.43
N ASP A 32 18.19 5.05 -6.69
CA ASP A 32 18.88 6.17 -7.31
C ASP A 32 17.85 7.26 -7.66
N PRO A 33 17.72 8.33 -6.86
CA PRO A 33 16.77 9.40 -7.12
C PRO A 33 16.98 10.13 -8.45
N ALA A 34 18.19 10.09 -9.02
CA ALA A 34 18.46 10.67 -10.34
C ALA A 34 17.94 9.78 -11.48
N ARG A 35 17.67 8.50 -11.20
CA ARG A 35 17.24 7.49 -12.19
C ARG A 35 16.19 6.54 -11.59
N PRO A 36 14.99 7.03 -11.23
CA PRO A 36 13.96 6.17 -10.67
C PRO A 36 13.43 5.18 -11.72
N VAL A 37 12.99 4.00 -11.29
CA VAL A 37 12.57 2.90 -12.17
C VAL A 37 11.23 2.34 -11.71
N SER A 38 10.22 2.32 -12.56
CA SER A 38 8.98 1.59 -12.29
C SER A 38 9.26 0.08 -12.25
N ILE A 39 8.85 -0.58 -11.17
CA ILE A 39 9.13 -2.01 -10.95
C ILE A 39 7.88 -2.87 -10.76
N ALA A 40 6.72 -2.25 -10.46
CA ALA A 40 5.44 -2.96 -10.40
C ALA A 40 4.27 -2.00 -10.59
N GLN A 41 3.17 -2.50 -11.15
CA GLN A 41 1.90 -1.78 -11.25
C GLN A 41 0.74 -2.70 -10.93
N TYR A 42 -0.21 -2.20 -10.15
CA TYR A 42 -1.55 -2.74 -10.07
C TYR A 42 -2.47 -1.85 -10.91
N ARG A 43 -3.00 -2.40 -11.99
CA ARG A 43 -4.08 -1.82 -12.82
C ARG A 43 -5.11 -2.92 -12.97
N ASN A 44 -6.41 -2.60 -13.05
CA ASN A 44 -7.51 -3.47 -13.54
C ASN A 44 -8.91 -2.96 -13.11
N GLY A 45 -9.05 -1.77 -12.50
CA GLY A 45 -10.35 -1.25 -12.03
C GLY A 45 -11.02 -2.06 -10.91
N ARG A 46 -10.35 -3.12 -10.42
CA ARG A 46 -10.90 -4.01 -9.40
C ARG A 46 -10.72 -3.48 -7.98
N LEU A 47 -9.79 -2.57 -7.75
CA LEU A 47 -9.56 -2.00 -6.42
C LEU A 47 -10.76 -1.16 -5.97
N PHE A 48 -11.35 -0.44 -6.91
CA PHE A 48 -12.60 0.27 -6.75
C PHE A 48 -13.50 -0.22 -7.86
N PRO A 49 -14.26 -1.32 -7.67
CA PRO A 49 -15.30 -1.65 -8.61
C PRO A 49 -16.20 -0.42 -8.63
N THR A 50 -16.10 0.36 -9.69
CA THR A 50 -16.91 1.57 -9.84
C THR A 50 -18.32 1.08 -9.60
N ARG A 51 -18.97 1.56 -8.52
CA ARG A 51 -20.42 1.42 -8.45
C ARG A 51 -20.85 1.96 -9.79
N ARG A 52 -21.48 1.13 -10.60
CA ARG A 52 -21.91 1.41 -11.96
C ARG A 52 -22.56 2.80 -11.94
N LEU A 53 -21.77 3.85 -12.13
CA LEU A 53 -22.21 5.24 -12.12
C LEU A 53 -22.79 5.36 -13.52
N MET A 54 -24.03 4.87 -13.64
CA MET A 54 -24.92 5.04 -14.77
C MET A 54 -25.31 6.53 -14.86
N LEU A 55 -24.30 7.41 -14.88
CA LEU A 55 -24.43 8.82 -15.17
C LEU A 55 -23.54 9.10 -16.39
N GLY A 56 -23.90 8.46 -17.52
CA GLY A 56 -23.17 8.50 -18.78
C GLY A 56 -22.77 7.12 -19.33
N LYS A 57 -22.38 7.07 -20.61
CA LYS A 57 -22.01 5.86 -21.35
C LYS A 57 -20.57 5.38 -21.12
N THR A 58 -19.77 6.10 -20.33
CA THR A 58 -18.37 5.78 -20.04
C THR A 58 -18.15 5.61 -18.54
N PRO A 59 -17.70 4.44 -18.08
CA PRO A 59 -17.28 4.28 -16.69
C PRO A 59 -16.14 5.26 -16.39
N ARG A 60 -16.20 5.95 -15.25
CA ARG A 60 -15.08 6.77 -14.78
C ARG A 60 -14.10 5.88 -14.04
N PHE A 61 -12.91 5.73 -14.59
CA PHE A 61 -11.89 4.83 -14.11
C PHE A 61 -10.85 5.56 -13.21
N ASP A 62 -11.00 6.86 -13.01
CA ASP A 62 -10.09 7.66 -12.21
C ASP A 62 -10.61 7.76 -10.77
N ASN A 63 -10.15 6.86 -9.90
CA ASN A 63 -10.64 6.79 -8.54
C ASN A 63 -9.54 6.71 -7.49
N ALA A 64 -8.38 6.12 -7.76
CA ALA A 64 -7.28 6.07 -6.80
C ALA A 64 -6.75 7.49 -6.53
N HIS A 65 -6.90 7.97 -5.29
CA HIS A 65 -6.52 9.34 -4.91
C HIS A 65 -5.27 9.37 -4.05
N ASP A 66 -5.38 8.98 -2.78
CA ASP A 66 -4.26 8.97 -1.85
C ASP A 66 -3.96 7.54 -1.39
N LEU A 67 -2.74 7.31 -0.90
CA LEU A 67 -2.35 6.02 -0.38
C LEU A 67 -1.44 6.10 0.84
N VAL A 68 -1.46 5.03 1.64
CA VAL A 68 -0.50 4.80 2.72
C VAL A 68 0.00 3.37 2.63
N TYR A 69 1.31 3.19 2.78
CA TYR A 69 1.93 1.86 2.90
C TYR A 69 2.16 1.49 4.37
N ARG A 70 1.75 0.28 4.76
CA ARG A 70 2.04 -0.26 6.10
C ARG A 70 2.04 -1.80 6.08
N SER A 71 3.12 -2.39 6.59
CA SER A 71 3.21 -3.84 6.83
C SER A 71 2.86 -4.73 5.64
N GLY A 72 3.18 -4.28 4.41
CA GLY A 72 3.00 -5.06 3.18
C GLY A 72 1.63 -4.81 2.54
N TYR A 73 0.90 -3.83 3.06
CA TYR A 73 -0.40 -3.41 2.57
C TYR A 73 -0.36 -1.95 2.14
N LEU A 74 -1.07 -1.66 1.06
CA LEU A 74 -1.40 -0.31 0.63
C LEU A 74 -2.87 -0.07 0.93
N PHE A 75 -3.16 1.02 1.63
CA PHE A 75 -4.49 1.53 1.90
C PHE A 75 -4.70 2.69 0.94
N VAL A 76 -5.70 2.60 0.06
CA VAL A 76 -5.90 3.54 -1.04
C VAL A 76 -7.28 4.14 -0.93
N THR A 77 -7.38 5.47 -0.87
CA THR A 77 -8.67 6.16 -0.85
C THR A 77 -9.19 6.36 -2.26
N ALA A 78 -10.52 6.25 -2.42
CA ALA A 78 -11.17 6.62 -3.66
C ALA A 78 -11.56 8.11 -3.65
N GLN A 79 -11.46 8.76 -4.82
CA GLN A 79 -11.81 10.17 -5.00
C GLN A 79 -13.32 10.38 -5.13
N ASN A 80 -13.97 9.56 -5.95
CA ASN A 80 -15.33 9.80 -6.43
C ASN A 80 -16.35 8.86 -5.79
N ASP A 81 -15.89 7.72 -5.29
CA ASP A 81 -16.70 6.76 -4.58
C ASP A 81 -16.20 6.70 -3.14
N ASN A 82 -17.08 6.78 -2.13
CA ASN A 82 -16.71 6.74 -0.71
C ASN A 82 -16.18 5.35 -0.27
N GLN A 83 -15.11 4.88 -0.92
CA GLN A 83 -14.54 3.55 -0.79
C GLN A 83 -13.08 3.63 -0.33
N LEU A 84 -12.64 2.57 0.33
CA LEU A 84 -11.25 2.32 0.71
C LEU A 84 -10.82 0.99 0.10
N GLY A 85 -9.76 1.03 -0.70
CA GLY A 85 -9.12 -0.13 -1.30
C GLY A 85 -7.96 -0.60 -0.44
N ILE A 86 -7.78 -1.92 -0.32
CA ILE A 86 -6.64 -2.51 0.37
C ILE A 86 -5.95 -3.47 -0.59
N LEU A 87 -4.69 -3.18 -0.93
CA LEU A 87 -3.84 -4.05 -1.73
C LEU A 87 -2.79 -4.72 -0.86
N LYS A 88 -2.63 -6.03 -1.00
CA LYS A 88 -1.48 -6.75 -0.44
C LYS A 88 -0.35 -6.78 -1.46
N VAL A 89 0.82 -6.32 -1.05
CA VAL A 89 2.06 -6.43 -1.84
C VAL A 89 2.61 -7.84 -1.66
N ASN A 90 2.61 -8.62 -2.74
CA ASN A 90 3.19 -9.96 -2.76
C ASN A 90 4.52 -10.03 -3.52
N ASP A 91 4.88 -8.97 -4.23
CA ASP A 91 6.15 -8.89 -4.94
C ASP A 91 7.31 -8.78 -3.94
N ARG A 92 8.19 -9.77 -3.97
CA ARG A 92 9.32 -9.88 -3.04
C ARG A 92 10.30 -8.71 -3.18
N ARG A 93 10.58 -8.26 -4.40
CA ARG A 93 11.51 -7.15 -4.65
C ARG A 93 10.93 -5.86 -4.07
N VAL A 94 9.63 -5.63 -4.25
CA VAL A 94 8.94 -4.46 -3.67
C VAL A 94 9.01 -4.50 -2.14
N LEU A 95 8.75 -5.66 -1.51
CA LEU A 95 8.82 -5.80 -0.05
C LEU A 95 10.23 -5.56 0.50
N GLU A 96 11.25 -6.14 -0.12
CA GLU A 96 12.66 -5.97 0.28
C GLU A 96 13.10 -4.50 0.19
N LEU A 97 12.79 -3.84 -0.92
CA LEU A 97 13.12 -2.42 -1.12
C LEU A 97 12.30 -1.50 -0.20
N ALA A 98 11.07 -1.89 0.15
CA ALA A 98 10.24 -1.17 1.11
C ALA A 98 10.70 -1.31 2.58
N GLY A 99 11.83 -2.00 2.83
CA GLY A 99 12.38 -2.21 4.16
C GLY A 99 11.70 -3.32 4.94
N GLN A 100 10.92 -4.18 4.28
CA GLN A 100 10.34 -5.36 4.91
C GLN A 100 11.29 -6.54 4.76
N SER A 101 11.96 -6.87 5.87
CA SER A 101 12.62 -8.17 5.98
C SER A 101 11.52 -9.24 5.99
N MET A 102 11.50 -10.11 4.99
CA MET A 102 10.78 -11.38 5.10
C MET A 102 11.36 -12.11 6.30
N VAL A 103 10.69 -12.05 7.45
CA VAL A 103 11.09 -12.82 8.64
C VAL A 103 10.90 -14.29 8.28
N GLY A 104 12.01 -14.89 7.87
CA GLY A 104 12.14 -16.30 7.53
C GLY A 104 13.61 -16.59 7.29
N THR A 105 14.26 -17.16 8.29
CA THR A 105 15.65 -17.65 8.33
C THR A 105 16.77 -16.61 8.54
N ARG A 106 16.95 -16.17 9.79
CA ARG A 106 18.28 -16.21 10.43
C ARG A 106 18.14 -16.75 11.84
N ARG A 107 18.66 -17.97 12.07
CA ARG A 107 19.30 -18.25 13.36
C ARG A 107 20.47 -17.27 13.42
N ASP A 108 20.52 -16.42 14.41
CA ASP A 108 21.76 -16.24 15.13
C ASP A 108 21.49 -15.79 16.55
N SER A 109 22.07 -16.58 17.43
CA SER A 109 22.13 -16.42 18.86
C SER A 109 23.12 -15.31 19.24
N ARG A 110 22.70 -14.49 20.22
CA ARG A 110 23.49 -13.66 21.16
C ARG A 110 23.37 -12.14 20.97
N GLU A 111 23.30 -11.48 22.13
CA GLU A 111 23.12 -10.04 22.43
C GLU A 111 21.69 -9.51 22.23
N SER A 112 20.80 -9.41 23.23
CA SER A 112 20.92 -9.02 24.65
C SER A 112 21.52 -7.62 24.87
N THR A 113 20.73 -6.58 24.58
CA THR A 113 20.61 -5.46 25.52
C THR A 113 19.20 -4.87 25.46
N ASP A 114 18.51 -5.06 26.58
CA ASP A 114 17.45 -4.25 27.16
C ASP A 114 16.95 -3.01 26.38
N CYS A 115 15.68 -3.08 25.97
CA CYS A 115 14.76 -1.95 25.92
C CYS A 115 13.42 -2.44 26.48
N SER A 116 13.39 -2.71 27.77
CA SER A 116 12.16 -2.95 28.52
C SER A 116 11.35 -1.65 28.62
N GLY A 117 10.39 -1.49 27.72
CA GLY A 117 9.34 -0.48 27.79
C GLY A 117 8.57 -0.42 26.49
N TRP A 118 7.23 -0.42 26.57
CA TRP A 118 6.26 -0.21 25.47
C TRP A 118 5.79 -1.44 24.68
N LEU A 119 4.95 -2.28 25.30
CA LEU A 119 3.50 -2.38 25.01
C LEU A 119 2.91 -3.60 25.74
N ARG A 120 2.08 -3.38 26.77
CA ARG A 120 1.06 -4.36 27.17
C ARG A 120 -0.06 -4.28 26.14
N MET A 121 -0.20 -5.28 25.28
CA MET A 121 -1.41 -5.46 24.47
C MET A 121 -2.42 -6.27 25.27
N SER A 122 -3.46 -5.60 25.76
CA SER A 122 -4.68 -6.27 26.23
C SER A 122 -5.66 -6.37 25.07
N ARG A 123 -6.24 -7.56 24.88
CA ARG A 123 -7.24 -7.88 23.86
C ARG A 123 -8.50 -7.01 24.06
N LEU A 124 -8.85 -6.17 23.08
CA LEU A 124 -10.20 -5.61 22.96
C LEU A 124 -11.08 -6.66 22.27
N ALA A 125 -11.76 -7.49 23.05
CA ALA A 125 -12.91 -8.24 22.58
C ALA A 125 -14.16 -7.41 22.88
N ALA A 126 -14.77 -6.80 21.86
CA ALA A 126 -16.11 -6.26 21.98
C ALA A 126 -17.11 -7.40 21.75
N THR A 127 -17.52 -8.10 22.81
CA THR A 127 -18.74 -8.90 22.78
C THR A 127 -19.90 -7.97 23.12
N HIS A 128 -20.73 -7.62 22.13
CA HIS A 128 -22.07 -7.13 22.41
C HIS A 128 -22.91 -8.34 22.83
N ASN A 129 -23.30 -8.37 24.10
CA ASN A 129 -24.37 -9.24 24.58
C ASN A 129 -25.50 -8.30 25.01
N VAL A 130 -26.65 -8.38 24.33
CA VAL A 130 -27.86 -7.65 24.70
C VAL A 130 -28.79 -8.66 25.38
N PRO A 131 -29.36 -8.35 26.57
CA PRO A 131 -30.39 -9.19 27.20
C PRO A 131 -31.73 -9.13 26.46
#